data_AF-A0A8T4MXF5-F1
#
_entry.id   AF-A0A8T4MXF5-F1
#
_cell.length_a   1.000
_cell.length_b   1.000
_cell.length_c   1.000
_cell.angle_alpha   90.00
_cell.angle_beta   90.00
_cell.angle_gamma   90.00
#
_symmetry.space_group_name_H-M   'P 1'
#
loop_
_entity.id
_entity.type
_entity.pdbx_description
1 polymer ?
#
loop_
_entity_poly.entity_id
_entity_poly.type
_entity_poly.pdbx_seq_one_letter_code
_entity_poly.pdbx_strand_id
1 'polypeptide(L)'
;MIKGYNKYEELAEYLHGFYTLQTLADRLKVSRTKAIYVIHRLRKLGFVKTTYGAGNKRLYNISLRNKQKGISYTEVINNSAPSPGLKLTESTEPYYIHDRKPSNEETLIYAIKQRDVRFIIASLVLFRKINNWSLLYNLAKKENLVCEICVLYEVARKIVRKVKRMPKRFINLAKNNIGNKFIYIINGISSDDFKNVEKKWKVYVPLNYSDLAEYSI
;
A
#
# COMPACT_ATOMS: atom_id res chain seq x y z
N MET A 1 12.09 10.84 -15.57
CA MET A 1 11.94 12.12 -14.83
C MET A 1 13.07 12.19 -13.82
N ILE A 2 13.94 13.19 -13.91
CA ILE A 2 15.24 13.24 -13.23
C ILE A 2 15.07 13.51 -11.72
N LYS A 3 15.58 12.57 -10.90
CA LYS A 3 16.07 12.65 -9.52
C LYS A 3 15.60 13.83 -8.64
N GLY A 4 14.59 13.58 -7.81
CA GLY A 4 14.20 14.44 -6.68
C GLY A 4 14.93 14.14 -5.35
N TYR A 5 15.90 13.24 -5.35
CA TYR A 5 16.60 12.77 -4.13
C TYR A 5 17.67 13.77 -3.62
N ASN A 6 18.37 14.47 -4.52
CA ASN A 6 19.60 15.19 -4.16
C ASN A 6 19.37 16.32 -3.12
N LYS A 7 18.36 17.18 -3.33
CA LYS A 7 18.10 18.32 -2.44
C LYS A 7 17.74 17.93 -1.00
N TYR A 8 17.04 16.81 -0.81
CA TYR A 8 16.63 16.37 0.53
C TYR A 8 17.69 15.52 1.23
N GLU A 9 18.55 14.85 0.46
CA GLU A 9 19.75 14.19 0.97
C GLU A 9 20.75 15.22 1.48
N GLU A 10 21.07 16.24 0.68
CA GLU A 10 21.90 17.38 1.09
C GLU A 10 21.34 18.07 2.35
N LEU A 11 20.02 18.25 2.41
CA LEU A 11 19.35 18.82 3.58
C LEU A 11 19.44 17.91 4.81
N ALA A 12 19.31 16.59 4.64
CA ALA A 12 19.44 15.63 5.73
C ALA A 12 20.87 15.54 6.26
N GLU A 13 21.87 15.69 5.38
CA GLU A 13 23.28 15.76 5.73
C GLU A 13 23.59 17.04 6.52
N TYR A 14 23.14 18.20 6.02
CA TYR A 14 23.28 19.48 6.72
C TYR A 14 22.60 19.48 8.11
N LEU A 15 21.47 18.78 8.23
CA LEU A 15 20.70 18.64 9.45
C LEU A 15 21.06 17.40 10.25
N HIS A 16 22.22 16.77 10.05
CA HIS A 16 22.59 15.59 10.82
C HIS A 16 22.58 15.86 12.34
N GLY A 17 21.95 14.99 13.14
CA GLY A 17 21.92 15.08 14.61
C GLY A 17 20.52 15.01 15.24
N PHE A 18 20.43 15.40 16.52
CA PHE A 18 19.19 15.37 17.31
C PHE A 18 18.58 16.76 17.45
N TYR A 19 17.27 16.86 17.18
CA TYR A 19 16.56 18.13 17.24
C TYR A 19 15.22 17.99 17.96
N THR A 20 14.79 19.04 18.64
CA THR A 20 13.37 19.27 18.92
C THR A 20 12.76 20.05 17.76
N LEU A 21 11.44 20.20 17.72
CA LEU A 21 10.82 21.11 16.74
C LEU A 21 11.33 22.54 16.87
N GLN A 22 11.60 22.98 18.09
CA GLN A 22 12.09 24.33 18.36
C GLN A 22 13.52 24.50 17.82
N THR A 23 14.44 23.63 18.24
CA THR A 23 15.85 23.74 17.81
C THR A 23 16.03 23.52 16.31
N LEU A 24 15.15 22.73 15.67
CA LEU A 24 15.14 22.59 14.22
C LEU A 24 14.65 23.87 13.52
N ALA A 25 13.57 24.48 14.02
CA ALA A 25 13.03 25.72 13.49
C ALA A 25 14.07 26.85 13.59
N ASP A 26 14.75 26.95 14.73
CA ASP A 26 15.79 27.94 14.97
C ASP A 26 16.98 27.74 14.03
N ARG A 27 17.46 26.49 13.88
CA ARG A 27 18.58 26.16 12.97
C ARG A 27 18.28 26.47 11.50
N LEU A 28 17.04 26.21 11.07
CA LEU A 28 16.58 26.49 9.71
C LEU A 28 16.13 27.93 9.50
N LYS A 29 16.01 28.72 10.57
CA LYS A 29 15.41 30.08 10.57
C LYS A 29 14.02 30.08 9.92
N VAL A 30 13.19 29.09 10.25
CA VAL A 30 11.83 28.94 9.72
C VAL A 30 10.81 28.87 10.84
N SER A 31 9.54 29.08 10.50
CA SER A 31 8.46 28.86 11.46
C SER A 31 8.38 27.40 11.89
N ARG A 32 7.85 27.17 13.09
CA ARG A 32 7.60 25.82 13.63
C ARG A 32 6.78 24.95 12.67
N THR A 33 5.80 25.53 11.98
CA THR A 33 4.99 24.82 10.97
C THR A 33 5.84 24.32 9.79
N LYS A 34 6.78 25.14 9.30
CA LYS A 34 7.72 24.73 8.25
C LYS A 34 8.70 23.67 8.75
N ALA A 35 9.18 23.76 10.00
CA ALA A 35 10.03 22.71 10.60
C ALA A 35 9.30 21.35 10.70
N ILE A 36 8.01 21.35 11.05
CA ILE A 36 7.16 20.15 11.02
C ILE A 36 7.11 19.57 9.60
N TYR A 37 6.91 20.42 8.59
CA TYR A 37 6.88 19.99 7.20
C TYR A 37 8.21 19.37 6.75
N VAL A 38 9.34 19.98 7.13
CA VAL A 38 10.68 19.44 6.83
C VAL A 38 10.88 18.07 7.47
N ILE A 39 10.56 17.91 8.75
CA ILE A 39 10.60 16.60 9.42
C ILE A 39 9.73 15.58 8.69
N HIS A 40 8.51 15.97 8.31
CA HIS A 40 7.61 15.07 7.59
C HIS A 40 8.20 14.63 6.24
N ARG A 41 8.82 15.56 5.49
CA ARG A 41 9.50 15.25 4.22
C ARG A 41 10.69 14.33 4.40
N LEU A 42 11.61 14.65 5.32
CA LEU A 42 12.79 13.84 5.59
C LEU A 42 12.43 12.47 6.15
N ARG A 43 11.37 12.37 6.96
CA ARG A 43 10.83 11.11 7.47
C ARG A 43 10.27 10.23 6.37
N LYS A 44 9.57 10.82 5.38
CA LYS A 44 9.07 10.08 4.20
C LYS A 44 10.22 9.45 3.40
N LEU A 45 11.42 10.03 3.47
CA LEU A 45 12.64 9.52 2.84
C LEU A 45 13.46 8.61 3.77
N GLY A 46 12.98 8.36 4.99
CA GLY A 46 13.62 7.46 5.97
C GLY A 46 14.65 8.13 6.87
N PHE A 47 15.06 9.37 6.62
CA PHE A 47 16.18 10.00 7.33
C PHE A 47 15.91 10.38 8.80
N VAL A 48 14.67 10.28 9.27
CA VAL A 48 14.27 10.74 10.61
C VAL A 48 13.86 9.57 11.49
N LYS A 49 14.43 9.44 12.70
CA LYS A 49 13.91 8.60 13.79
C LYS A 49 13.39 9.47 14.92
N THR A 50 12.25 9.10 15.51
CA THR A 50 11.68 9.84 16.65
C THR A 50 11.98 9.08 17.94
N THR A 51 12.57 9.78 18.92
CA THR A 51 12.78 9.29 20.28
C THR A 51 12.20 10.30 21.28
N TYR A 52 12.22 9.95 22.55
CA TYR A 52 11.78 10.83 23.64
C TYR A 52 12.96 11.15 24.54
N GLY A 53 13.15 12.43 24.84
CA GLY A 53 14.12 12.90 25.83
C GLY A 53 13.49 13.09 27.21
N ALA A 54 14.27 13.66 28.13
CA ALA A 54 13.80 14.02 29.47
C ALA A 54 12.52 14.89 29.41
N GLY A 55 11.54 14.57 30.25
CA GLY A 55 10.23 15.24 30.26
C GLY A 55 9.33 14.93 29.07
N ASN A 56 9.46 13.76 28.44
CA ASN A 56 8.65 13.30 27.30
C ASN A 56 8.67 14.24 26.07
N LYS A 57 9.72 15.06 25.94
CA LYS A 57 9.90 15.91 24.76
C LYS A 57 10.33 15.06 23.57
N ARG A 58 9.63 15.21 22.43
CA ARG A 58 9.98 14.52 21.18
C ARG A 58 11.31 15.04 20.63
N LEU A 59 12.22 14.11 20.37
CA LEU A 59 13.50 14.33 19.70
C LEU A 59 13.47 13.65 18.33
N TYR A 60 13.95 14.35 17.32
CA TYR A 60 14.06 13.91 15.94
C TYR A 60 15.53 13.73 15.62
N ASN A 61 15.97 12.48 15.50
CA ASN A 61 17.29 12.13 15.00
C ASN A 61 17.24 12.13 13.47
N ILE A 62 17.95 13.07 12.84
CA ILE A 62 18.06 13.19 11.38
C ILE A 62 19.44 12.64 10.98
N SER A 63 19.47 11.67 10.06
CA SER A 63 20.72 11.09 9.56
C SER A 63 20.48 10.35 8.25
N LEU A 64 21.43 10.46 7.31
CA LEU A 64 21.48 9.61 6.11
C LEU A 64 21.65 8.12 6.46
N ARG A 65 22.33 7.84 7.58
CA ARG A 65 22.52 6.47 8.11
C ARG A 65 21.30 5.95 8.87
N ASN A 66 20.29 6.79 9.11
CA ASN A 66 18.96 6.29 9.42
C ASN A 66 18.36 5.70 8.14
N LYS A 67 18.96 4.64 7.57
CA LYS A 67 18.21 3.69 6.76
C LYS A 67 17.29 2.98 7.74
N GLN A 68 16.16 3.62 8.05
CA GLN A 68 15.07 2.92 8.70
C GLN A 68 14.79 1.66 7.89
N LYS A 69 14.57 0.55 8.59
CA LYS A 69 13.98 -0.69 8.07
C LYS A 69 12.54 -0.41 7.62
N GLY A 70 12.38 0.49 6.65
CA GLY A 70 11.11 0.78 6.05
C GLY A 70 10.60 -0.52 5.45
N ILE A 71 9.32 -0.80 5.63
CA ILE A 71 8.70 -1.96 5.02
C ILE A 71 8.00 -1.45 3.77
N SER A 72 8.34 -2.02 2.61
CA SER A 72 7.63 -1.68 1.38
C SER A 72 6.33 -2.47 1.26
N TYR A 73 5.38 -1.98 0.47
CA TYR A 73 4.17 -2.75 0.17
C TYR A 73 4.51 -4.06 -0.56
N THR A 74 5.48 -4.02 -1.47
CA THR A 74 6.00 -5.21 -2.18
C THR A 74 6.53 -6.25 -1.21
N GLU A 75 7.25 -5.83 -0.17
CA GLU A 75 7.74 -6.72 0.88
C GLU A 75 6.58 -7.39 1.64
N VAL A 76 5.50 -6.65 1.96
CA VAL A 76 4.31 -7.25 2.60
C VAL A 76 3.61 -8.26 1.68
N ILE A 77 3.53 -7.98 0.38
CA ILE A 77 2.99 -8.91 -0.63
C ILE A 77 3.86 -10.17 -0.68
N ASN A 78 5.17 -10.02 -0.83
CA ASN A 78 6.13 -11.13 -0.95
C ASN A 78 6.18 -12.00 0.31
N ASN A 79 6.09 -11.39 1.49
CA ASN A 79 5.98 -12.11 2.77
C ASN A 79 4.64 -12.82 2.97
N SER A 80 3.66 -12.54 2.13
CA SER A 80 2.35 -13.19 2.15
C SER A 80 2.19 -14.25 1.06
N ALA A 81 3.02 -14.20 0.01
CA ALA A 81 3.02 -15.16 -1.09
C ALA A 81 3.34 -16.58 -0.60
N PRO A 82 2.55 -17.59 -1.01
CA PRO A 82 2.75 -18.98 -0.58
C PRO A 82 3.89 -19.67 -1.34
N SER A 83 4.13 -19.28 -2.60
CA SER A 83 5.18 -19.81 -3.47
C SER A 83 6.17 -18.70 -3.86
N PRO A 84 7.40 -19.04 -4.27
CA PRO A 84 8.34 -18.08 -4.87
C PRO A 84 7.84 -17.48 -6.19
N GLY A 85 7.09 -18.22 -7.02
CA GLY A 85 6.62 -17.72 -8.32
C GLY A 85 5.58 -16.61 -8.23
N LEU A 86 4.86 -16.52 -7.10
CA LEU A 86 3.95 -15.42 -6.77
C LEU A 86 4.65 -14.20 -6.16
N LYS A 87 5.97 -14.24 -5.92
CA LYS A 87 6.70 -13.08 -5.40
C LYS A 87 6.99 -12.09 -6.51
N LEU A 88 6.81 -10.82 -6.18
CA LEU A 88 7.16 -9.70 -7.04
C LEU A 88 8.67 -9.44 -6.97
N THR A 89 9.26 -9.11 -8.11
CA THR A 89 10.60 -8.53 -8.14
C THR A 89 10.57 -7.17 -7.48
N GLU A 90 11.54 -6.87 -6.62
CA GLU A 90 11.63 -5.55 -6.01
C GLU A 90 11.90 -4.50 -7.09
N SER A 91 11.15 -3.39 -7.05
CA SER A 91 11.37 -2.23 -7.90
C SER A 91 12.77 -1.68 -7.68
N THR A 92 13.38 -1.10 -8.72
CA THR A 92 14.64 -0.35 -8.61
C THR A 92 14.52 0.83 -7.63
N GLU A 93 13.31 1.36 -7.43
CA GLU A 93 12.99 2.39 -6.44
C GLU A 93 11.75 1.97 -5.63
N PRO A 94 11.92 1.23 -4.52
CA PRO A 94 10.79 0.80 -3.70
C PRO A 94 10.21 1.97 -2.91
N TYR A 95 8.87 2.04 -2.83
CA TYR A 95 8.22 2.95 -1.89
C TYR A 95 8.24 2.35 -0.48
N TYR A 96 9.11 2.88 0.37
CA TYR A 96 9.23 2.45 1.76
C TYR A 96 8.31 3.23 2.69
N ILE A 97 7.62 2.52 3.58
CA ILE A 97 6.89 3.13 4.68
C ILE A 97 7.77 3.09 5.92
N HIS A 98 8.02 4.28 6.45
CA HIS A 98 8.84 4.52 7.62
C HIS A 98 7.96 4.64 8.88
N ASP A 99 8.53 4.36 10.05
CA ASP A 99 7.90 4.42 11.38
C ASP A 99 6.68 3.50 11.68
N ARG A 100 6.13 2.79 10.69
CA ARG A 100 5.04 1.82 10.92
C ARG A 100 5.03 0.69 9.90
N LYS A 101 4.40 -0.42 10.26
CA LYS A 101 4.10 -1.51 9.33
C LYS A 101 2.84 -1.18 8.51
N PRO A 102 2.87 -1.27 7.17
CA PRO A 102 1.66 -1.19 6.37
C PRO A 102 0.68 -2.29 6.75
N SER A 103 -0.60 -1.96 6.79
CA SER A 103 -1.66 -2.95 6.96
C SER A 103 -1.87 -3.77 5.67
N ASN A 104 -2.46 -4.96 5.79
CA ASN A 104 -2.79 -5.78 4.61
C ASN A 104 -3.83 -5.08 3.74
N GLU A 105 -4.75 -4.34 4.37
CA GLU A 105 -5.78 -3.53 3.73
C GLU A 105 -5.16 -2.43 2.85
N GLU A 106 -4.22 -1.65 3.39
CA GLU A 106 -3.48 -0.63 2.62
C GLU A 106 -2.64 -1.25 1.50
N THR A 107 -2.01 -2.39 1.78
CA THR A 107 -1.17 -3.12 0.81
C THR A 107 -1.99 -3.63 -0.37
N LEU A 108 -3.19 -4.14 -0.11
CA LEU A 108 -4.10 -4.61 -1.16
C LEU A 108 -4.54 -3.45 -2.06
N ILE A 109 -4.88 -2.30 -1.48
CA ILE A 109 -5.22 -1.08 -2.24
C ILE A 109 -4.03 -0.64 -3.10
N TYR A 110 -2.83 -0.63 -2.53
CA TYR A 110 -1.62 -0.29 -3.25
C TYR A 110 -1.38 -1.20 -4.46
N ALA A 111 -1.56 -2.52 -4.29
CA ALA A 111 -1.37 -3.50 -5.36
C ALA A 111 -2.33 -3.27 -6.53
N ILE A 112 -3.63 -3.09 -6.24
CA ILE A 112 -4.65 -2.84 -7.28
C ILE A 112 -4.36 -1.53 -8.03
N LYS A 113 -3.88 -0.50 -7.32
CA LYS A 113 -3.51 0.79 -7.93
C LYS A 113 -2.34 0.70 -8.90
N GLN A 114 -1.49 -0.32 -8.83
CA GLN A 114 -0.42 -0.50 -9.82
C GLN A 114 -0.99 -0.84 -11.21
N ARG A 115 -2.24 -1.33 -11.28
CA ARG A 115 -2.90 -1.72 -12.54
C ARG A 115 -2.03 -2.70 -13.35
N ASP A 116 -1.33 -3.58 -12.64
CA ASP A 116 -0.39 -4.57 -13.17
C ASP A 116 -0.84 -5.97 -12.79
N VAL A 117 -0.79 -6.90 -13.75
CA VAL A 117 -1.28 -8.28 -13.61
C VAL A 117 -0.53 -9.01 -12.50
N ARG A 118 0.81 -8.88 -12.44
CA ARG A 118 1.62 -9.56 -11.42
C ARG A 118 1.30 -9.03 -10.04
N PHE A 119 1.16 -7.71 -9.87
CA PHE A 119 0.75 -7.12 -8.59
C PHE A 119 -0.62 -7.63 -8.14
N ILE A 120 -1.59 -7.70 -9.06
CA ILE A 120 -2.93 -8.19 -8.75
C ILE A 120 -2.86 -9.66 -8.32
N ILE A 121 -2.23 -10.53 -9.11
CA ILE A 121 -2.07 -11.96 -8.81
C ILE A 121 -1.42 -12.14 -7.44
N ALA A 122 -0.24 -11.56 -7.21
CA ALA A 122 0.52 -11.72 -5.98
C ALA A 122 -0.25 -11.24 -4.73
N SER A 123 -1.10 -10.22 -4.90
CA SER A 123 -1.86 -9.63 -3.80
C SER A 123 -3.10 -10.43 -3.38
N LEU A 124 -3.60 -11.39 -4.19
CA LEU A 124 -4.83 -12.13 -3.87
C LEU A 124 -4.75 -12.85 -2.52
N VAL A 125 -3.57 -13.33 -2.15
CA VAL A 125 -3.33 -13.99 -0.85
C VAL A 125 -3.58 -13.07 0.35
N LEU A 126 -3.49 -11.75 0.18
CA LEU A 126 -3.73 -10.79 1.24
C LEU A 126 -5.17 -10.84 1.75
N PHE A 127 -6.14 -11.24 0.92
CA PHE A 127 -7.55 -11.42 1.34
C PHE A 127 -7.70 -12.40 2.52
N ARG A 128 -6.80 -13.38 2.66
CA ARG A 128 -6.75 -14.29 3.82
C ARG A 128 -6.39 -13.56 5.12
N LYS A 129 -5.60 -12.49 5.02
CA LYS A 129 -5.05 -11.74 6.16
C LYS A 129 -5.81 -10.45 6.47
N ILE A 130 -6.90 -10.15 5.74
CA ILE A 130 -7.76 -8.99 6.02
C ILE A 130 -8.50 -9.21 7.33
N ASN A 131 -8.32 -8.28 8.26
CA ASN A 131 -8.92 -8.31 9.59
C ASN A 131 -9.88 -7.14 9.80
N ASN A 132 -9.67 -6.02 9.08
CA ASN A 132 -10.48 -4.82 9.22
C ASN A 132 -11.16 -4.46 7.89
N TRP A 133 -12.31 -5.09 7.64
CA TRP A 133 -13.13 -4.84 6.45
C TRP A 133 -13.63 -3.40 6.37
N SER A 134 -13.88 -2.73 7.50
CA SER A 134 -14.29 -1.33 7.53
C SER A 134 -13.19 -0.40 7.04
N LEU A 135 -11.93 -0.65 7.47
CA LEU A 135 -10.76 0.07 6.96
C LEU A 135 -10.59 -0.16 5.46
N LEU A 136 -10.64 -1.42 5.01
CA LEU A 136 -10.54 -1.74 3.59
C LEU A 136 -11.60 -1.01 2.77
N TYR A 137 -12.85 -0.97 3.24
CA TYR A 137 -13.94 -0.26 2.56
C TYR A 137 -13.65 1.23 2.41
N ASN A 138 -13.23 1.87 3.51
CA ASN A 138 -12.96 3.31 3.50
C ASN A 138 -11.79 3.67 2.59
N LEU A 139 -10.74 2.86 2.58
CA LEU A 139 -9.61 3.02 1.67
C LEU A 139 -10.05 2.81 0.21
N ALA A 140 -10.81 1.74 -0.06
CA ALA A 140 -11.34 1.45 -1.38
C ALA A 140 -12.23 2.57 -1.90
N LYS A 141 -13.13 3.10 -1.06
CA LYS A 141 -14.03 4.19 -1.39
C LYS A 141 -13.25 5.47 -1.71
N LYS A 142 -12.21 5.78 -0.93
CA LYS A 142 -11.36 6.96 -1.17
C LYS A 142 -10.65 6.90 -2.52
N GLU A 143 -10.26 5.70 -2.95
CA GLU A 143 -9.53 5.48 -4.19
C GLU A 143 -10.43 5.06 -5.38
N ASN A 144 -11.76 5.02 -5.19
CA ASN A 144 -12.73 4.51 -6.17
C ASN A 144 -12.46 3.08 -6.66
N LEU A 145 -12.08 2.17 -5.73
CA LEU A 145 -11.73 0.77 -6.00
C LEU A 145 -12.68 -0.25 -5.36
N VAL A 146 -13.86 0.18 -4.91
CA VAL A 146 -14.78 -0.66 -4.12
C VAL A 146 -15.21 -1.90 -4.90
N CYS A 147 -15.60 -1.73 -6.16
CA CYS A 147 -16.07 -2.82 -7.01
C CYS A 147 -14.93 -3.75 -7.41
N GLU A 148 -13.75 -3.21 -7.75
CA GLU A 148 -12.54 -4.00 -8.03
C GLU A 148 -12.15 -4.89 -6.84
N ILE A 149 -12.21 -4.37 -5.61
CA ILE A 149 -11.95 -5.17 -4.42
C ILE A 149 -12.96 -6.31 -4.26
N CYS A 150 -14.25 -6.05 -4.48
CA CYS A 150 -15.27 -7.10 -4.37
C CYS A 150 -15.07 -8.21 -5.40
N VAL A 151 -14.72 -7.84 -6.63
CA VAL A 151 -14.45 -8.77 -7.73
C VAL A 151 -13.23 -9.62 -7.41
N LEU A 152 -12.11 -8.99 -7.05
CA LEU A 152 -10.89 -9.69 -6.70
C LEU A 152 -11.03 -10.53 -5.43
N TYR A 153 -11.87 -10.12 -4.47
CA TYR A 153 -12.23 -10.93 -3.32
C TYR A 153 -12.97 -12.21 -3.75
N GLU A 154 -13.92 -12.12 -4.67
CA GLU A 154 -14.65 -13.30 -5.16
C GLU A 154 -13.75 -14.24 -5.96
N VAL A 155 -12.84 -13.70 -6.77
CA VAL A 155 -11.78 -14.49 -7.42
C VAL A 155 -10.90 -15.17 -6.36
N ALA A 156 -10.40 -14.41 -5.37
CA ALA A 156 -9.58 -14.94 -4.29
C ALA A 156 -10.31 -16.01 -3.47
N ARG A 157 -11.63 -15.89 -3.23
CA ARG A 157 -12.42 -16.91 -2.53
C ARG A 157 -12.51 -18.23 -3.27
N LYS A 158 -12.38 -18.23 -4.60
CA LYS A 158 -12.39 -19.45 -5.43
C LYS A 158 -11.03 -20.14 -5.46
N ILE A 159 -9.94 -19.36 -5.49
CA ILE A 159 -8.59 -19.87 -5.74
C ILE A 159 -7.75 -19.94 -4.47
N VAL A 160 -7.78 -18.91 -3.61
CA VAL A 160 -6.93 -18.83 -2.42
C VAL A 160 -7.60 -19.55 -1.25
N ARG A 161 -6.87 -20.53 -0.69
CA ARG A 161 -7.34 -21.29 0.48
C ARG A 161 -7.54 -20.40 1.72
N LYS A 162 -8.63 -20.65 2.45
CA LYS A 162 -8.96 -20.03 3.76
C LYS A 162 -9.15 -18.49 3.73
N VAL A 163 -9.52 -17.90 2.59
CA VAL A 163 -9.92 -16.48 2.57
C VAL A 163 -11.13 -16.26 3.48
N LYS A 164 -11.05 -15.30 4.41
CA LYS A 164 -12.14 -15.03 5.37
C LYS A 164 -13.38 -14.51 4.66
N ARG A 165 -14.56 -14.80 5.21
CA ARG A 165 -15.83 -14.30 4.64
C ARG A 165 -15.93 -12.78 4.83
N MET A 166 -16.17 -12.07 3.73
CA MET A 166 -16.50 -10.64 3.75
C MET A 166 -17.85 -10.41 4.47
N PRO A 167 -17.93 -9.45 5.41
CA PRO A 167 -19.18 -9.14 6.11
C PRO A 167 -20.30 -8.69 5.17
N LYS A 168 -21.54 -9.12 5.45
CA LYS A 168 -22.72 -8.74 4.65
C LYS A 168 -22.89 -7.22 4.51
N ARG A 169 -22.59 -6.47 5.58
CA ARG A 169 -22.63 -5.00 5.58
C ARG A 169 -21.73 -4.40 4.50
N PHE A 170 -20.51 -4.93 4.33
CA PHE A 170 -19.59 -4.50 3.27
C PHE A 170 -20.19 -4.78 1.89
N ILE A 171 -20.69 -6.00 1.66
CA ILE A 171 -21.30 -6.40 0.38
C ILE A 171 -22.44 -5.44 0.00
N ASN A 172 -23.31 -5.12 0.96
CA ASN A 172 -24.44 -4.23 0.72
C ASN A 172 -24.00 -2.80 0.38
N LEU A 173 -22.99 -2.28 1.09
CA LEU A 173 -22.41 -0.98 0.78
C LEU A 173 -21.73 -0.96 -0.59
N ALA A 174 -21.00 -2.02 -0.93
CA ALA A 174 -20.32 -2.14 -2.22
C ALA A 174 -21.30 -2.20 -3.39
N LYS A 175 -22.46 -2.88 -3.23
CA LYS A 175 -23.52 -2.90 -4.25
C LYS A 175 -24.01 -1.51 -4.64
N ASN A 176 -24.07 -0.58 -3.69
CA ASN A 176 -24.47 0.81 -3.96
C ASN A 176 -23.45 1.58 -4.81
N ASN A 177 -22.22 1.05 -4.95
CA ASN A 177 -21.17 1.65 -5.77
C ASN A 177 -21.09 1.02 -7.17
N ILE A 178 -21.94 0.03 -7.49
CA ILE A 178 -21.97 -0.57 -8.82
C ILE A 178 -22.55 0.45 -9.80
N GLY A 179 -21.73 0.85 -10.77
CA GLY A 179 -22.13 1.79 -11.82
C GLY A 179 -23.03 1.17 -12.89
N ASN A 180 -23.42 1.97 -13.88
CA ASN A 180 -24.21 1.47 -15.00
C ASN A 180 -23.37 0.72 -16.04
N LYS A 181 -22.10 1.11 -16.20
CA LYS A 181 -21.17 0.57 -17.20
C LYS A 181 -20.18 -0.40 -16.55
N PHE A 182 -19.65 -1.30 -17.37
CA PHE A 182 -18.51 -2.13 -16.97
C PHE A 182 -17.25 -1.27 -16.87
N ILE A 183 -16.42 -1.55 -15.86
CA ILE A 183 -15.10 -0.94 -15.67
C ILE A 183 -14.00 -2.00 -15.76
N TYR A 184 -12.80 -1.58 -16.13
CA TYR A 184 -11.64 -2.46 -16.20
C TYR A 184 -10.78 -2.34 -14.94
N ILE A 185 -10.30 -3.47 -14.41
CA ILE A 185 -9.21 -3.42 -13.43
C ILE A 185 -7.91 -3.02 -14.13
N ILE A 186 -7.64 -3.54 -15.32
CA ILE A 186 -6.54 -3.13 -16.19
C ILE A 186 -7.13 -2.86 -17.58
N ASN A 187 -6.89 -1.66 -18.11
CA ASN A 187 -7.53 -1.21 -19.35
C ASN A 187 -7.26 -2.18 -20.50
N GLY A 188 -8.34 -2.62 -21.16
CA GLY A 188 -8.26 -3.49 -22.35
C GLY A 188 -8.02 -4.97 -22.04
N ILE A 189 -7.96 -5.38 -20.77
CA ILE A 189 -7.77 -6.78 -20.38
C ILE A 189 -9.01 -7.31 -19.66
N SER A 190 -9.55 -8.42 -20.16
CA SER A 190 -10.68 -9.15 -19.57
C SER A 190 -10.48 -10.66 -19.76
N SER A 191 -11.16 -11.46 -18.95
CA SER A 191 -11.10 -12.91 -18.98
C SER A 191 -12.49 -13.52 -19.10
N ASP A 192 -12.57 -14.65 -19.80
CA ASP A 192 -13.81 -15.41 -19.91
C ASP A 192 -14.08 -16.31 -18.69
N ASP A 193 -13.09 -16.54 -17.83
CA ASP A 193 -13.14 -17.51 -16.74
C ASP A 193 -13.99 -17.06 -15.55
N PHE A 194 -14.18 -15.74 -15.42
CA PHE A 194 -14.85 -15.13 -14.28
C PHE A 194 -16.13 -14.37 -14.65
N LYS A 195 -16.73 -14.62 -15.82
CA LYS A 195 -17.94 -13.91 -16.32
C LYS A 195 -19.07 -13.73 -15.28
N ASN A 196 -19.31 -14.74 -14.44
CA ASN A 196 -20.35 -14.65 -13.40
C ASN A 196 -20.02 -13.59 -12.32
N VAL A 197 -18.75 -13.50 -11.93
CA VAL A 197 -18.26 -12.49 -10.98
C VAL A 197 -18.23 -11.12 -11.66
N GLU A 198 -17.75 -11.05 -12.91
CA GLU A 198 -17.70 -9.82 -13.68
C GLU A 198 -19.09 -9.19 -13.85
N LYS A 199 -20.09 -9.97 -14.27
CA LYS A 199 -21.48 -9.52 -14.43
C LYS A 199 -22.07 -8.99 -13.14
N LYS A 200 -21.79 -9.64 -12.01
CA LYS A 200 -22.32 -9.28 -10.70
C LYS A 200 -21.86 -7.91 -10.23
N TRP A 201 -20.63 -7.53 -10.55
CA TRP A 201 -20.01 -6.29 -10.05
C TRP A 201 -19.75 -5.27 -11.15
N LYS A 202 -20.00 -5.62 -12.41
CA LYS A 202 -19.69 -4.83 -13.61
C LYS A 202 -18.22 -4.42 -13.68
N VAL A 203 -17.33 -5.37 -13.44
CA VAL A 203 -15.88 -5.18 -13.52
C VAL A 203 -15.27 -6.31 -14.30
N TYR A 204 -14.45 -5.98 -15.30
CA TYR A 204 -13.65 -6.97 -16.02
C TYR A 204 -12.45 -7.44 -15.19
N VAL A 205 -12.31 -8.76 -15.08
CA VAL A 205 -11.23 -9.46 -14.38
C VAL A 205 -10.08 -9.69 -15.36
N PRO A 206 -8.87 -9.21 -15.08
CA PRO A 206 -7.75 -9.31 -16.01
C PRO A 206 -6.96 -10.63 -15.83
N LEU A 207 -7.59 -11.68 -15.31
CA LEU A 207 -6.94 -12.91 -14.85
C LEU A 207 -7.70 -14.13 -15.37
N ASN A 208 -6.99 -15.13 -15.87
CA ASN A 208 -7.51 -16.45 -16.19
C ASN A 208 -7.17 -17.46 -15.09
N TYR A 209 -7.81 -18.64 -15.07
CA TYR A 209 -7.46 -19.72 -14.15
C TYR A 209 -6.00 -20.17 -14.33
N SER A 210 -5.47 -20.14 -15.56
CA SER A 210 -4.08 -20.47 -15.85
C SER A 210 -3.09 -19.57 -15.09
N ASP A 211 -3.41 -18.28 -15.01
CA ASP A 211 -2.57 -17.27 -14.34
C ASP A 211 -2.54 -17.49 -12.81
N LEU A 212 -3.54 -18.22 -12.30
CA LEU A 212 -3.76 -18.47 -10.88
C LEU A 212 -3.38 -19.89 -10.47
N ALA A 213 -2.78 -20.68 -11.37
CA ALA A 213 -2.43 -22.08 -11.12
C ALA A 213 -1.51 -22.25 -9.91
N GLU A 214 -0.60 -21.29 -9.65
CA GLU A 214 0.31 -21.33 -8.51
C GLU A 214 -0.38 -21.30 -7.14
N TYR A 215 -1.64 -20.85 -7.07
CA TYR A 215 -2.42 -20.88 -5.83
C TYR A 215 -3.11 -22.23 -5.56
N SER A 216 -3.18 -23.10 -6.57
CA SER A 216 -3.84 -24.40 -6.51
C SER A 216 -2.95 -25.53 -6.01
N ILE A 217 -1.70 -25.23 -5.66
CA ILE A 217 -0.70 -26.15 -5.07
C ILE A 217 -0.84 -26.15 -3.54
#